data_AF-A0A8K0GI28-F1
#
_entry.id   AF-A0A8K0GI28-F1
#
_cell.length_a   1.000
_cell.length_b   1.000
_cell.length_c   1.000
_cell.angle_alpha   90.00
_cell.angle_beta   90.00
_cell.angle_gamma   90.00
#
_symmetry.space_group_name_H-M   'P 1'
#
loop_
_entity.id
_entity.type
_entity.pdbx_description
1 polymer ?
#
loop_
_entity_poly.entity_id
_entity_poly.type
_entity_poly.pdbx_seq_one_letter_code
_entity_poly.pdbx_strand_id
1 'polypeptide(L)'
;MCSPLLSVMDLECAAIDDSDAVDLPELLQNLLVSVEHAIERVPLDDLVNPCPQCLQYVPLNRQEQESDNTTCSCQCSCRMPETSMVLKKDTSIQTSPMFEFAGPIPHIDSDEDEDKDSIKSGSSTKRITDIATPRRISDIPEKLLMSGINLPGTVDTNGRPIILCYAECIARAGLNKYEIAKVLLYYASIPCANETVNGFTVFLLAETDEQKAVESLDKAIALIAHQITVAKFVIWKPNSNLGPRCLKASRLTGIVVSDESALEHHISKAQAPASCGGSCTHDQLEWVEFFKQVEPFLASCHTAGRALLTALSQLRNEEIPVQVNRRFLNHQCRQISKALQIDSVQRLRRNGSTTLQSLEERTQWISASRDVRRKAKFAHTSFTTVDRVAKRLEQLAAERKERVKELARLRTLEDEAAE
;
A
#
# COMPACT_ATOMS: atom_id res chain seq x y z
N MET A 1 12.22 -3.12 -31.59
CA MET A 1 12.19 -4.35 -30.76
C MET A 1 11.32 -4.03 -29.56
N CYS A 2 10.03 -4.36 -29.66
CA CYS A 2 9.05 -4.07 -28.62
C CYS A 2 9.09 -5.20 -27.59
N SER A 3 9.33 -4.85 -26.32
CA SER A 3 9.18 -5.77 -25.19
C SER A 3 7.72 -6.23 -25.08
N PRO A 4 7.45 -7.50 -24.70
CA PRO A 4 6.08 -7.96 -24.55
C PRO A 4 5.46 -7.34 -23.29
N LEU A 5 4.29 -6.73 -23.44
CA LEU A 5 3.46 -6.29 -22.33
C LEU A 5 2.92 -7.54 -21.61
N LEU A 6 3.33 -7.74 -20.36
CA LEU A 6 2.81 -8.81 -19.49
C LEU A 6 1.31 -8.59 -19.24
N SER A 7 0.56 -9.69 -19.18
CA SER A 7 -0.88 -9.63 -19.00
C SER A 7 -1.24 -9.29 -17.56
N VAL A 8 -2.40 -8.66 -17.34
CA VAL A 8 -2.89 -8.27 -16.00
C VAL A 8 -3.10 -9.47 -15.08
N MET A 9 -3.30 -10.68 -15.64
CA MET A 9 -3.40 -11.92 -14.87
C MET A 9 -2.04 -12.40 -14.33
N ASP A 10 -0.94 -12.05 -14.99
CA ASP A 10 0.41 -12.34 -14.48
C ASP A 10 0.78 -11.44 -13.27
N LEU A 11 0.08 -10.32 -13.09
CA LEU A 11 0.25 -9.39 -11.95
C LEU A 11 -0.54 -9.79 -10.69
N GLU A 12 -1.52 -10.69 -10.78
CA GLU A 12 -2.36 -11.04 -9.61
C GLU A 12 -1.76 -12.14 -8.72
N CYS A 13 -0.77 -12.90 -9.21
CA CYS A 13 -0.15 -14.01 -8.46
C CYS A 13 1.16 -13.67 -7.72
N ALA A 14 1.72 -12.46 -7.86
CA ALA A 14 3.02 -12.11 -7.28
C ALA A 14 2.95 -11.43 -5.90
N ALA A 15 1.79 -11.42 -5.23
CA ALA A 15 1.56 -10.66 -4.00
C ALA A 15 2.20 -11.24 -2.72
N ILE A 16 3.50 -11.55 -2.71
CA ILE A 16 4.27 -11.83 -1.50
C ILE A 16 5.75 -11.43 -1.70
N ASP A 17 6.04 -10.16 -2.00
CA ASP A 17 7.31 -9.58 -1.54
C ASP A 17 7.25 -8.05 -1.50
N ASP A 18 7.84 -7.46 -0.47
CA ASP A 18 7.91 -6.00 -0.21
C ASP A 18 8.78 -5.25 -1.26
N SER A 19 9.16 -5.94 -2.33
CA SER A 19 9.81 -5.39 -3.52
C SER A 19 8.82 -4.72 -4.50
N ASP A 20 7.52 -4.99 -4.38
CA ASP A 20 6.50 -4.50 -5.32
C ASP A 20 5.89 -3.13 -4.95
N ALA A 21 6.31 -2.53 -3.84
CA ALA A 21 5.87 -1.17 -3.48
C ALA A 21 6.37 -0.10 -4.47
N VAL A 22 7.38 -0.41 -5.29
CA VAL A 22 7.99 0.52 -6.24
C VAL A 22 7.09 0.78 -7.48
N ASP A 23 6.16 -0.11 -7.81
CA ASP A 23 5.49 -0.06 -9.11
C ASP A 23 4.06 0.50 -9.10
N LEU A 24 3.40 0.63 -7.94
CA LEU A 24 2.01 1.12 -7.90
C LEU A 24 1.85 2.57 -8.40
N PRO A 25 2.68 3.55 -7.98
CA PRO A 25 2.59 4.92 -8.51
C PRO A 25 2.83 4.97 -10.03
N GLU A 26 3.81 4.22 -10.53
CA GLU A 26 4.12 4.17 -11.95
C GLU A 26 3.00 3.51 -12.76
N LEU A 27 2.47 2.37 -12.27
CA LEU A 27 1.34 1.68 -12.88
C LEU A 27 0.09 2.57 -12.93
N LEU A 28 -0.19 3.30 -11.86
CA LEU A 28 -1.29 4.27 -11.81
C LEU A 28 -1.12 5.37 -12.87
N GLN A 29 0.09 5.89 -13.02
CA GLN A 29 0.38 6.94 -14.00
C GLN A 29 0.27 6.42 -15.44
N ASN A 30 0.84 5.25 -15.72
CA ASN A 30 0.76 4.61 -17.04
C ASN A 30 -0.68 4.29 -17.43
N LEU A 31 -1.47 3.78 -16.48
CA LEU A 31 -2.86 3.46 -16.71
C LEU A 31 -3.73 4.71 -16.90
N LEU A 32 -3.47 5.77 -16.12
CA LEU A 32 -4.15 7.05 -16.29
C LEU A 32 -3.97 7.59 -17.71
N VAL A 33 -2.73 7.60 -18.23
CA VAL A 33 -2.45 8.04 -19.60
C VAL A 33 -3.22 7.19 -20.62
N SER A 34 -3.28 5.87 -20.43
CA SER A 34 -4.07 5.00 -21.30
C SER A 34 -5.57 5.32 -21.27
N VAL A 35 -6.12 5.59 -20.08
CA VAL A 35 -7.54 5.94 -19.91
C VAL A 35 -7.84 7.32 -20.49
N GLU A 36 -6.95 8.29 -20.36
CA GLU A 36 -7.07 9.60 -21.01
C GLU A 36 -7.23 9.48 -22.51
N HIS A 37 -6.31 8.75 -23.17
CA HIS A 37 -6.40 8.52 -24.61
C HIS A 37 -7.68 7.77 -25.00
N ALA A 38 -8.13 6.81 -24.19
CA ALA A 38 -9.37 6.10 -24.44
C ALA A 38 -10.60 7.01 -24.31
N ILE A 39 -10.62 7.90 -23.33
CA ILE A 39 -11.70 8.87 -23.10
C ILE A 39 -11.70 9.96 -24.19
N GLU A 40 -10.53 10.45 -24.61
CA GLU A 40 -10.40 11.48 -25.65
C GLU A 40 -10.75 10.98 -27.05
N ARG A 41 -10.45 9.70 -27.38
CA ARG A 41 -10.78 9.09 -28.67
C ARG A 41 -12.26 8.86 -28.92
N VAL A 42 -13.10 9.02 -27.90
CA VAL A 42 -14.55 8.89 -28.03
C VAL A 42 -15.09 10.17 -28.70
N PRO A 43 -15.48 10.14 -29.99
CA PRO A 43 -15.99 11.32 -30.68
C PRO A 43 -17.34 11.68 -30.03
N LEU A 44 -17.41 12.86 -29.44
CA LEU A 44 -18.62 13.32 -28.77
C LEU A 44 -19.60 13.96 -29.78
N ASP A 45 -19.08 14.40 -30.92
CA ASP A 45 -19.85 15.09 -31.97
C ASP A 45 -20.90 14.16 -32.63
N ASP A 46 -20.68 12.85 -32.57
CA ASP A 46 -21.57 11.81 -33.15
C ASP A 46 -22.61 11.25 -32.16
N LEU A 47 -22.82 11.87 -30.98
CA LEU A 47 -23.73 11.35 -29.96
C LEU A 47 -25.19 11.31 -30.45
N VAL A 48 -25.65 10.22 -31.06
CA VAL A 48 -27.06 10.06 -31.45
C VAL A 48 -27.92 9.90 -30.20
N ASN A 49 -29.10 10.55 -30.13
CA ASN A 49 -30.09 10.27 -29.08
C ASN A 49 -31.02 9.14 -29.52
N PRO A 50 -31.47 8.28 -28.59
CA PRO A 50 -32.47 7.29 -28.91
C PRO A 50 -33.80 7.98 -29.19
N CYS A 51 -34.59 7.46 -30.12
CA CYS A 51 -35.91 8.00 -30.44
C CYS A 51 -36.78 8.12 -29.17
N PRO A 52 -37.47 9.26 -28.96
CA PRO A 52 -38.30 9.48 -27.77
C PRO A 52 -39.47 8.49 -27.64
N GLN A 53 -39.89 7.83 -28.73
CA GLN A 53 -41.01 6.88 -28.76
C GLN A 53 -40.59 5.42 -28.52
N CYS A 54 -39.46 4.98 -29.07
CA CYS A 54 -39.04 3.57 -29.06
C CYS A 54 -37.70 3.31 -28.36
N LEU A 55 -37.02 4.37 -27.88
CA LEU A 55 -35.72 4.30 -27.20
C LEU A 55 -34.59 3.64 -28.02
N GLN A 56 -34.76 3.53 -29.35
CA GLN A 56 -33.82 2.88 -30.25
C GLN A 56 -32.95 3.93 -30.97
N TYR A 57 -31.64 3.67 -31.08
CA TYR A 57 -30.66 4.57 -31.70
C TYR A 57 -30.53 4.25 -33.20
N VAL A 58 -30.51 5.28 -34.05
CA VAL A 58 -30.37 5.11 -35.52
C VAL A 58 -29.00 5.60 -35.99
N PRO A 59 -28.25 4.84 -36.81
CA PRO A 59 -26.93 5.25 -37.28
C PRO A 59 -26.95 6.51 -38.14
N LEU A 60 -26.00 7.42 -37.92
CA LEU A 60 -25.74 8.59 -38.78
C LEU A 60 -24.96 8.27 -40.07
N ASN A 61 -24.44 7.04 -40.24
CA ASN A 61 -23.63 6.70 -41.40
C ASN A 61 -24.44 6.04 -42.52
N ARG A 62 -25.15 6.87 -43.31
CA ARG A 62 -25.36 6.75 -44.78
C ARG A 62 -26.41 7.75 -45.22
N GLN A 63 -25.97 8.92 -45.68
CA GLN A 63 -26.83 9.87 -46.40
C GLN A 63 -26.66 9.80 -47.94
N GLU A 64 -25.94 8.81 -48.46
CA GLU A 64 -25.80 8.63 -49.91
C GLU A 64 -26.20 7.20 -50.32
N GLN A 65 -27.50 7.02 -50.60
CA GLN A 65 -28.09 6.22 -51.70
C GLN A 65 -29.57 5.88 -51.43
N GLU A 66 -30.41 6.24 -52.39
CA GLU A 66 -31.85 5.97 -52.44
C GLU A 66 -32.15 4.46 -52.52
N SER A 67 -32.94 3.93 -51.58
CA SER A 67 -34.20 3.18 -51.80
C SER A 67 -34.59 2.36 -50.56
N ASP A 68 -35.82 2.64 -50.09
CA ASP A 68 -36.70 1.94 -49.16
C ASP A 68 -36.15 1.24 -47.90
N ASN A 69 -36.54 1.86 -46.77
CA ASN A 69 -36.67 1.31 -45.41
C ASN A 69 -35.53 1.55 -44.40
N THR A 70 -35.00 2.76 -44.39
CA THR A 70 -34.17 3.29 -43.29
C THR A 70 -35.07 3.93 -42.21
N THR A 71 -35.51 3.14 -41.22
CA THR A 71 -36.40 3.65 -40.15
C THR A 71 -35.71 3.75 -38.80
N CYS A 72 -35.26 4.96 -38.48
CA CYS A 72 -36.00 5.86 -37.59
C CYS A 72 -35.38 7.28 -37.66
N SER A 73 -36.01 8.33 -38.19
CA SER A 73 -37.26 8.41 -38.97
C SER A 73 -38.51 7.86 -38.24
N CYS A 74 -39.03 8.55 -37.22
CA CYS A 74 -40.19 8.14 -36.44
C CYS A 74 -41.55 8.11 -37.19
N GLN A 75 -41.58 7.87 -38.49
CA GLN A 75 -42.67 7.08 -39.06
C GLN A 75 -42.45 5.58 -38.80
N CYS A 76 -42.29 5.22 -37.52
CA CYS A 76 -42.42 3.83 -37.11
C CYS A 76 -43.92 3.46 -37.06
N SER A 77 -44.29 2.39 -37.77
CA SER A 77 -45.29 1.42 -37.31
C SER A 77 -44.53 0.31 -36.60
N CYS A 78 -44.61 0.29 -35.27
CA CYS A 78 -43.93 -0.69 -34.44
C CYS A 78 -44.55 -2.08 -34.65
N ARG A 79 -44.11 -2.81 -35.68
CA ARG A 79 -44.34 -4.25 -35.74
C ARG A 79 -43.26 -4.92 -34.91
N MET A 80 -43.64 -5.24 -33.68
CA MET A 80 -42.96 -6.22 -32.83
C MET A 80 -42.72 -7.50 -33.63
N PRO A 81 -41.72 -8.33 -33.24
CA PRO A 81 -41.83 -9.75 -33.51
C PRO A 81 -43.13 -10.23 -32.86
N GLU A 82 -44.00 -10.86 -33.64
CA GLU A 82 -45.26 -11.42 -33.16
C GLU A 82 -44.98 -12.39 -32.01
N THR A 83 -45.23 -11.96 -30.76
CA THR A 83 -45.96 -12.69 -29.70
C THR A 83 -45.71 -12.04 -28.33
N SER A 84 -46.70 -11.29 -27.83
CA SER A 84 -47.30 -11.41 -26.49
C SER A 84 -47.96 -10.09 -26.08
N MET A 85 -49.27 -10.18 -25.82
CA MET A 85 -50.10 -9.09 -25.32
C MET A 85 -49.71 -8.76 -23.88
N VAL A 86 -49.49 -7.48 -23.57
CA VAL A 86 -49.51 -7.00 -22.18
C VAL A 86 -50.60 -5.93 -22.08
N LEU A 87 -51.73 -6.34 -21.51
CA LEU A 87 -52.81 -5.43 -21.09
C LEU A 87 -52.32 -4.58 -19.91
N LYS A 88 -52.48 -3.25 -20.03
CA LYS A 88 -52.33 -2.33 -18.91
C LYS A 88 -53.42 -2.59 -17.89
N LYS A 89 -53.05 -2.71 -16.61
CA LYS A 89 -53.97 -2.59 -15.48
C LYS A 89 -53.45 -1.53 -14.54
N ASP A 90 -54.20 -0.44 -14.43
CA ASP A 90 -54.11 0.50 -13.33
C ASP A 90 -54.43 -0.22 -12.02
N THR A 91 -53.59 -0.07 -11.00
CA THR A 91 -54.05 -0.23 -9.62
C THR A 91 -53.33 0.74 -8.69
N SER A 92 -54.16 1.60 -8.12
CA SER A 92 -54.02 2.30 -6.86
C SER A 92 -53.59 1.39 -5.69
N ILE A 93 -53.00 2.05 -4.70
CA ILE A 93 -52.81 1.62 -3.31
C ILE A 93 -54.00 0.78 -2.82
N GLN A 94 -53.75 -0.43 -2.29
CA GLN A 94 -54.50 -1.01 -1.18
C GLN A 94 -53.77 -2.20 -0.55
N THR A 95 -54.05 -2.37 0.74
CA THR A 95 -53.42 -3.18 1.78
C THR A 95 -53.54 -4.71 1.62
N SER A 96 -52.72 -5.41 2.42
CA SER A 96 -52.55 -6.86 2.58
C SER A 96 -53.82 -7.70 2.73
N PRO A 97 -53.73 -9.02 2.47
CA PRO A 97 -54.26 -9.99 3.43
C PRO A 97 -53.31 -11.14 3.76
N MET A 98 -53.46 -11.60 5.01
CA MET A 98 -52.94 -12.83 5.60
C MET A 98 -53.21 -14.07 4.75
N PHE A 99 -52.28 -15.03 4.77
CA PHE A 99 -52.65 -16.44 4.79
C PHE A 99 -51.75 -17.24 5.72
N GLU A 100 -52.44 -18.10 6.46
CA GLU A 100 -52.03 -18.89 7.60
C GLU A 100 -51.60 -20.31 7.16
N PHE A 101 -50.83 -20.94 8.04
CA PHE A 101 -50.65 -22.39 8.24
C PHE A 101 -49.59 -23.18 7.45
N ALA A 102 -48.48 -23.38 8.16
CA ALA A 102 -48.06 -24.66 8.76
C ALA A 102 -47.33 -25.72 7.92
N GLY A 103 -46.07 -25.91 8.31
CA GLY A 103 -45.34 -27.18 8.34
C GLY A 103 -44.16 -27.01 9.33
N PRO A 104 -44.00 -27.87 10.36
CA PRO A 104 -43.05 -27.62 11.44
C PRO A 104 -41.61 -27.91 11.02
N ILE A 105 -40.70 -27.04 11.47
CA ILE A 105 -39.25 -27.23 11.41
C ILE A 105 -38.88 -28.27 12.48
N PRO A 106 -38.15 -29.34 12.16
CA PRO A 106 -37.72 -30.29 13.18
C PRO A 106 -36.62 -29.68 14.05
N HIS A 107 -36.89 -29.70 15.35
CA HIS A 107 -35.98 -29.38 16.45
C HIS A 107 -35.00 -30.55 16.63
N ILE A 108 -33.71 -30.26 16.73
CA ILE A 108 -32.70 -31.16 17.30
C ILE A 108 -31.99 -30.38 18.39
N ASP A 109 -32.39 -30.67 19.63
CA ASP A 109 -31.69 -30.34 20.86
C ASP A 109 -30.42 -31.18 20.95
N SER A 110 -29.30 -30.61 21.44
CA SER A 110 -28.22 -31.35 22.11
C SER A 110 -27.26 -30.36 22.79
N ASP A 111 -27.57 -30.12 24.06
CA ASP A 111 -26.73 -30.18 25.27
C ASP A 111 -25.26 -29.74 25.28
N GLU A 112 -24.97 -28.95 26.32
CA GLU A 112 -23.69 -28.74 26.96
C GLU A 112 -23.14 -30.05 27.54
N ASP A 113 -21.85 -30.34 27.35
CA ASP A 113 -21.07 -31.21 28.24
C ASP A 113 -19.61 -30.72 28.30
N GLU A 114 -19.18 -30.37 29.50
CA GLU A 114 -17.78 -30.33 29.90
C GLU A 114 -17.28 -31.78 30.09
N ASP A 115 -16.12 -32.17 29.55
CA ASP A 115 -15.11 -32.93 30.32
C ASP A 115 -13.79 -33.21 29.56
N LYS A 116 -12.71 -32.80 30.23
CA LYS A 116 -11.45 -33.53 30.52
C LYS A 116 -10.68 -34.37 29.49
N ASP A 117 -9.39 -34.01 29.43
CA ASP A 117 -8.19 -34.85 29.45
C ASP A 117 -8.07 -36.06 28.50
N SER A 118 -7.13 -35.96 27.55
CA SER A 118 -6.31 -37.10 27.15
C SER A 118 -4.94 -36.66 26.64
N ILE A 119 -3.95 -36.83 27.52
CA ILE A 119 -2.53 -36.90 27.22
C ILE A 119 -2.31 -38.01 26.18
N LYS A 120 -1.66 -37.70 25.05
CA LYS A 120 -0.83 -38.67 24.34
C LYS A 120 0.38 -38.02 23.71
N SER A 121 1.53 -38.33 24.31
CA SER A 121 2.88 -38.08 23.83
C SER A 121 3.05 -38.51 22.38
N GLY A 122 3.52 -37.59 21.55
CA GLY A 122 4.09 -37.85 20.24
C GLY A 122 5.36 -37.02 20.09
N SER A 123 6.51 -37.64 20.38
CA SER A 123 7.84 -37.11 20.11
C SER A 123 7.90 -36.56 18.69
N SER A 124 7.97 -35.24 18.57
CA SER A 124 8.36 -34.56 17.34
C SER A 124 9.37 -33.49 17.73
N THR A 125 10.63 -33.79 17.40
CA THR A 125 11.71 -32.85 17.10
C THR A 125 11.32 -31.39 17.31
N LYS A 126 11.90 -30.75 18.34
CA LYS A 126 11.79 -29.30 18.59
C LYS A 126 12.12 -28.56 17.30
N ARG A 127 11.07 -28.13 16.61
CA ARG A 127 11.14 -27.29 15.42
C ARG A 127 11.89 -26.02 15.81
N ILE A 128 12.70 -25.53 14.88
CA ILE A 128 13.29 -24.19 14.88
C ILE A 128 12.26 -23.23 15.48
N THR A 129 12.61 -22.54 16.56
CA THR A 129 11.72 -21.54 17.16
C THR A 129 11.65 -20.36 16.20
N ASP A 130 10.77 -20.44 15.21
CA ASP A 130 10.50 -19.36 14.27
C ASP A 130 9.93 -18.19 15.05
N ILE A 131 10.75 -17.17 15.20
CA ILE A 131 10.33 -15.90 15.79
C ILE A 131 9.54 -15.19 14.71
N ALA A 132 8.28 -14.86 15.00
CA ALA A 132 7.45 -14.07 14.09
C ALA A 132 8.14 -12.73 13.79
N THR A 133 8.43 -12.47 12.53
CA THR A 133 9.05 -11.25 12.03
C THR A 133 8.01 -10.12 12.08
N PRO A 134 8.19 -9.08 12.93
CA PRO A 134 7.26 -7.95 12.95
C PRO A 134 7.33 -7.21 11.62
N ARG A 135 6.17 -6.89 11.04
CA ARG A 135 6.10 -6.20 9.73
C ARG A 135 5.90 -4.71 9.87
N ARG A 136 5.40 -4.27 11.01
CA ARG A 136 5.12 -2.87 11.32
C ARG A 136 5.67 -2.51 12.68
N ILE A 137 5.95 -1.22 12.87
CA ILE A 137 6.34 -0.70 14.18
C ILE A 137 5.26 -0.92 15.24
N SER A 138 3.98 -0.92 14.84
CA SER A 138 2.85 -1.18 15.73
C SER A 138 2.85 -2.59 16.32
N ASP A 139 3.54 -3.53 15.69
CA ASP A 139 3.66 -4.91 16.16
C ASP A 139 4.69 -5.04 17.29
N ILE A 140 5.43 -3.96 17.58
CA ILE A 140 6.48 -3.92 18.58
C ILE A 140 6.01 -3.11 19.79
N PRO A 141 6.03 -3.70 20.99
CA PRO A 141 5.75 -2.96 22.21
C PRO A 141 6.70 -1.77 22.40
N GLU A 142 6.15 -0.63 22.84
CA GLU A 142 6.90 0.61 23.02
C GLU A 142 8.12 0.46 23.95
N LYS A 143 8.01 -0.37 24.99
CA LYS A 143 9.14 -0.71 25.88
C LYS A 143 10.35 -1.29 25.14
N LEU A 144 10.13 -1.99 24.03
CA LEU A 144 11.20 -2.57 23.21
C LEU A 144 11.80 -1.52 22.28
N LEU A 145 10.98 -0.63 21.75
CA LEU A 145 11.43 0.50 20.91
C LEU A 145 12.28 1.50 21.71
N MET A 146 12.04 1.62 23.02
CA MET A 146 12.79 2.50 23.93
C MET A 146 13.87 1.77 24.74
N SER A 147 14.28 0.58 24.31
CA SER A 147 15.23 -0.28 25.04
C SER A 147 16.71 0.07 24.85
N GLY A 148 17.01 1.05 24.00
CA GLY A 148 18.38 1.39 23.61
C GLY A 148 18.96 0.50 22.51
N ILE A 149 18.11 -0.18 21.74
CA ILE A 149 18.47 -0.76 20.45
C ILE A 149 17.86 0.17 19.40
N ASN A 150 18.70 0.77 18.57
CA ASN A 150 18.31 1.83 17.65
C ASN A 150 18.84 1.55 16.23
N LEU A 151 18.12 2.01 15.21
CA LEU A 151 18.56 2.01 13.81
C LEU A 151 18.74 3.46 13.33
N PRO A 152 19.92 4.06 13.56
CA PRO A 152 20.16 5.47 13.21
C PRO A 152 20.22 5.74 11.70
N GLY A 153 20.28 4.70 10.87
CA GLY A 153 20.46 4.83 9.42
C GLY A 153 21.90 5.19 9.03
N THR A 154 22.87 4.88 9.90
CA THR A 154 24.31 4.98 9.62
C THR A 154 24.87 3.66 9.10
N VAL A 155 26.06 3.74 8.50
CA VAL A 155 26.73 2.59 7.88
C VAL A 155 28.18 2.45 8.33
N ASP A 156 28.67 1.22 8.34
CA ASP A 156 30.09 0.92 8.59
C ASP A 156 30.96 1.23 7.36
N THR A 157 32.28 1.04 7.47
CA THR A 157 33.22 1.28 6.36
C THR A 157 32.97 0.41 5.12
N ASN A 158 32.21 -0.68 5.25
CA ASN A 158 31.80 -1.56 4.15
C ASN A 158 30.38 -1.27 3.65
N GLY A 159 29.76 -0.17 4.10
CA GLY A 159 28.41 0.21 3.71
C GLY A 159 27.29 -0.60 4.39
N ARG A 160 27.60 -1.41 5.41
CA ARG A 160 26.61 -2.23 6.13
C ARG A 160 25.81 -1.35 7.09
N PRO A 161 24.48 -1.46 7.15
CA PRO A 161 23.68 -0.75 8.14
C PRO A 161 24.11 -1.07 9.56
N ILE A 162 24.23 -0.04 10.39
CA ILE A 162 24.62 -0.17 11.80
C ILE A 162 23.37 -0.23 12.68
N ILE A 163 23.25 -1.28 13.47
CA ILE A 163 22.32 -1.35 14.60
C ILE A 163 23.08 -0.91 15.85
N LEU A 164 22.67 0.22 16.41
CA LEU A 164 23.30 0.83 17.58
C LEU A 164 22.65 0.30 18.86
N CYS A 165 23.46 -0.21 19.77
CA CYS A 165 23.01 -0.79 21.03
C CYS A 165 23.68 -0.08 22.20
N TYR A 166 22.89 0.33 23.20
CA TYR A 166 23.39 0.88 24.46
C TYR A 166 23.32 -0.20 25.54
N ALA A 167 24.48 -0.68 26.01
CA ALA A 167 24.54 -1.81 26.94
C ALA A 167 23.75 -1.55 28.23
N GLU A 168 23.87 -0.35 28.79
CA GLU A 168 23.17 0.06 30.00
C GLU A 168 21.65 0.08 29.81
N CYS A 169 21.17 0.62 28.69
CA CYS A 169 19.74 0.67 28.39
C CYS A 169 19.14 -0.73 28.22
N ILE A 170 19.84 -1.62 27.51
CA ILE A 170 19.41 -3.01 27.30
C ILE A 170 19.35 -3.75 28.63
N ALA A 171 20.36 -3.56 29.49
CA ALA A 171 20.40 -4.16 30.83
C ALA A 171 19.26 -3.62 31.71
N ARG A 172 19.03 -2.30 31.71
CA ARG A 172 17.96 -1.64 32.47
C ARG A 172 16.56 -2.05 32.01
N ALA A 173 16.36 -2.21 30.71
CA ALA A 173 15.10 -2.68 30.14
C ALA A 173 14.82 -4.16 30.43
N GLY A 174 15.82 -4.92 30.88
CA GLY A 174 15.67 -6.34 31.24
C GLY A 174 15.28 -7.22 30.05
N LEU A 175 15.70 -6.85 28.83
CA LEU A 175 15.29 -7.54 27.62
C LEU A 175 15.79 -8.98 27.56
N ASN A 176 14.91 -9.90 27.17
CA ASN A 176 15.30 -11.26 26.86
C ASN A 176 15.71 -11.42 25.38
N LYS A 177 16.38 -12.54 25.04
CA LYS A 177 16.87 -12.83 23.69
C LYS A 177 15.78 -12.83 22.59
N TYR A 178 14.53 -13.19 22.91
CA TYR A 178 13.43 -13.18 21.94
C TYR A 178 12.88 -11.78 21.70
N GLU A 179 12.87 -10.93 22.73
CA GLU A 179 12.50 -9.51 22.60
C GLU A 179 13.52 -8.76 21.75
N ILE A 180 14.82 -8.94 22.01
CA ILE A 180 15.90 -8.38 21.20
C ILE A 180 15.80 -8.88 19.76
N ALA A 181 15.62 -10.19 19.56
CA ALA A 181 15.48 -10.78 18.22
C ALA A 181 14.33 -10.15 17.44
N LYS A 182 13.16 -9.93 18.06
CA LYS A 182 12.02 -9.24 17.42
C LYS A 182 12.36 -7.82 16.97
N VAL A 183 13.06 -7.04 17.80
CA VAL A 183 13.50 -5.69 17.42
C VAL A 183 14.48 -5.74 16.25
N LEU A 184 15.47 -6.64 16.30
CA LEU A 184 16.46 -6.80 15.24
C LEU A 184 15.81 -7.19 13.91
N LEU A 185 14.81 -8.08 13.93
CA LEU A 185 14.08 -8.50 12.74
C LEU A 185 13.31 -7.35 12.08
N TYR A 186 12.65 -6.52 12.88
CA TYR A 186 11.97 -5.33 12.34
C TYR A 186 12.94 -4.28 11.83
N TYR A 187 14.02 -3.99 12.57
CA TYR A 187 15.02 -3.04 12.07
C TYR A 187 15.69 -3.53 10.78
N ALA A 188 15.82 -4.85 10.61
CA ALA A 188 16.35 -5.41 9.38
C ALA A 188 15.40 -5.27 8.18
N SER A 189 14.09 -5.03 8.38
CA SER A 189 13.14 -4.81 7.29
C SER A 189 13.10 -3.36 6.78
N ILE A 190 13.76 -2.44 7.49
CA ILE A 190 13.70 -1.00 7.17
C ILE A 190 14.67 -0.63 6.02
N PRO A 191 15.97 -0.99 6.06
CA PRO A 191 16.89 -0.73 4.96
C PRO A 191 16.51 -1.47 3.67
N CYS A 192 16.95 -0.95 2.52
CA CYS A 192 16.69 -1.61 1.24
C CYS A 192 17.49 -2.92 1.14
N ALA A 193 16.97 -3.91 0.41
CA ALA A 193 17.66 -5.17 0.14
C ALA A 193 19.10 -4.96 -0.40
N ASN A 194 19.31 -3.96 -1.26
CA ASN A 194 20.62 -3.60 -1.80
C ASN A 194 21.62 -3.12 -0.74
N GLU A 195 21.14 -2.55 0.37
CA GLU A 195 21.97 -2.07 1.48
C GLU A 195 22.30 -3.21 2.46
N THR A 196 21.47 -4.26 2.51
CA THR A 196 21.63 -5.38 3.45
C THR A 196 22.34 -6.59 2.85
N VAL A 197 22.73 -6.55 1.57
CA VAL A 197 23.45 -7.64 0.87
C VAL A 197 24.69 -8.10 1.64
N ASN A 198 25.43 -7.15 2.22
CA ASN A 198 26.66 -7.43 2.98
C ASN A 198 26.40 -7.73 4.47
N GLY A 199 25.14 -7.85 4.87
CA GLY A 199 24.70 -8.00 6.25
C GLY A 199 24.73 -6.71 7.06
N PHE A 200 24.55 -6.85 8.37
CA PHE A 200 24.50 -5.78 9.34
C PHE A 200 25.76 -5.72 10.21
N THR A 201 26.02 -4.54 10.76
CA THR A 201 26.99 -4.34 11.83
C THR A 201 26.25 -4.02 13.13
N VAL A 202 26.45 -4.82 14.18
CA VAL A 202 25.95 -4.48 15.52
C VAL A 202 27.03 -3.71 16.25
N PHE A 203 26.73 -2.47 16.65
CA PHE A 203 27.65 -1.62 17.39
C PHE A 203 27.13 -1.40 18.81
N LEU A 204 27.86 -1.94 19.79
CA LEU A 204 27.52 -1.87 21.20
C LEU A 204 28.35 -0.81 21.90
N LEU A 205 27.68 0.21 22.44
CA LEU A 205 28.25 1.18 23.37
C LEU A 205 28.23 0.58 24.78
N ALA A 206 29.41 0.27 25.29
CA ALA A 206 29.63 -0.51 26.50
C ALA A 206 30.55 0.23 27.49
N GLU A 207 30.15 1.44 27.88
CA GLU A 207 30.88 2.24 28.87
C GLU A 207 30.89 1.60 30.29
N THR A 208 29.87 0.78 30.60
CA THR A 208 29.67 0.13 31.91
C THR A 208 29.65 -1.41 31.80
N ASP A 209 29.00 -2.12 32.73
CA ASP A 209 28.91 -3.59 32.70
C ASP A 209 28.10 -4.07 31.48
N GLU A 210 28.83 -4.58 30.50
CA GLU A 210 28.33 -4.99 29.20
C GLU A 210 27.94 -6.48 29.14
N GLN A 211 28.30 -7.28 30.15
CA GLN A 211 28.35 -8.74 29.99
C GLN A 211 26.97 -9.33 29.72
N LYS A 212 25.96 -8.87 30.46
CA LYS A 212 24.57 -9.28 30.24
C LYS A 212 24.04 -8.84 28.87
N ALA A 213 24.37 -7.63 28.44
CA ALA A 213 23.92 -7.11 27.14
C ALA A 213 24.54 -7.88 25.98
N VAL A 214 25.86 -8.15 26.04
CA VAL A 214 26.58 -8.96 25.05
C VAL A 214 26.00 -10.37 24.99
N GLU A 215 25.79 -11.03 26.14
CA GLU A 215 25.21 -12.37 26.17
C GLU A 215 23.79 -12.44 25.59
N SER A 216 22.94 -11.44 25.89
CA SER A 216 21.58 -11.38 25.38
C SER A 216 21.54 -11.09 23.88
N LEU A 217 22.39 -10.17 23.39
CA LEU A 217 22.55 -9.88 21.96
C LEU A 217 23.09 -11.09 21.20
N ASP A 218 24.13 -11.75 21.70
CA ASP A 218 24.73 -12.94 21.09
C ASP A 218 23.67 -14.06 20.90
N LYS A 219 22.91 -14.35 21.96
CA LYS A 219 21.82 -15.32 21.92
C LYS A 219 20.71 -14.90 20.95
N ALA A 220 20.38 -13.62 20.87
CA ALA A 220 19.36 -13.10 19.97
C ALA A 220 19.79 -13.22 18.50
N ILE A 221 21.03 -12.81 18.18
CA ILE A 221 21.61 -12.92 16.84
C ILE A 221 21.64 -14.38 16.39
N ALA A 222 22.02 -15.31 17.26
CA ALA A 222 22.00 -16.74 16.96
C ALA A 222 20.60 -17.27 16.62
N LEU A 223 19.54 -16.74 17.24
CA LEU A 223 18.15 -17.16 16.96
C LEU A 223 17.69 -16.74 15.56
N ILE A 224 18.15 -15.59 15.08
CA ILE A 224 17.69 -14.97 13.82
C ILE A 224 18.70 -15.10 12.67
N ALA A 225 19.78 -15.86 12.86
CA ALA A 225 20.84 -16.04 11.87
C ALA A 225 20.36 -16.64 10.52
N HIS A 226 19.19 -17.28 10.50
CA HIS A 226 18.56 -17.81 9.29
C HIS A 226 17.74 -16.75 8.52
N GLN A 227 17.41 -15.61 9.15
CA GLN A 227 16.62 -14.53 8.55
C GLN A 227 17.48 -13.31 8.24
N ILE A 228 18.45 -12.98 9.11
CA ILE A 228 19.32 -11.82 8.95
C ILE A 228 20.79 -12.21 9.12
N THR A 229 21.64 -11.60 8.31
CA THR A 229 23.10 -11.79 8.41
C THR A 229 23.71 -10.66 9.22
N VAL A 230 24.24 -10.96 10.40
CA VAL A 230 25.09 -10.02 11.16
C VAL A 230 26.55 -10.34 10.86
N ALA A 231 27.20 -9.48 10.08
CA ALA A 231 28.55 -9.74 9.57
C ALA A 231 29.66 -9.21 10.49
N LYS A 232 29.36 -8.25 11.36
CA LYS A 232 30.33 -7.61 12.25
C LYS A 232 29.68 -7.25 13.59
N PHE A 233 30.39 -7.47 14.69
CA PHE A 233 30.00 -7.05 16.03
C PHE A 233 31.12 -6.21 16.63
N VAL A 234 30.87 -4.94 16.88
CA VAL A 234 31.85 -3.97 17.40
C VAL A 234 31.42 -3.52 18.80
N ILE A 235 32.36 -3.49 19.74
CA ILE A 235 32.14 -3.12 21.14
C ILE A 235 32.99 -1.90 21.44
N TRP A 236 32.35 -0.76 21.68
CA TRP A 236 33.02 0.43 22.17
C TRP A 236 33.19 0.35 23.68
N LYS A 237 34.44 0.23 24.12
CA LYS A 237 34.80 0.17 25.54
C LYS A 237 36.03 1.03 25.81
N PRO A 238 35.85 2.32 26.15
CA PRO A 238 36.96 3.23 26.33
C PRO A 238 37.89 2.75 27.45
N ASN A 239 39.19 2.99 27.28
CA ASN A 239 40.23 2.65 28.26
C ASN A 239 40.36 1.15 28.59
N SER A 240 39.92 0.26 27.71
CA SER A 240 40.06 -1.20 27.88
C SER A 240 41.19 -1.75 27.00
N ASN A 241 42.00 -2.67 27.53
CA ASN A 241 43.03 -3.38 26.74
C ASN A 241 42.56 -4.80 26.36
N LEU A 242 41.25 -5.02 26.32
CA LEU A 242 40.69 -6.32 26.01
C LEU A 242 40.80 -6.60 24.50
N GLY A 243 41.31 -7.78 24.17
CA GLY A 243 41.33 -8.25 22.79
C GLY A 243 39.95 -8.66 22.27
N PRO A 244 39.86 -9.12 21.00
CA PRO A 244 38.63 -9.61 20.41
C PRO A 244 38.01 -10.74 21.23
N ARG A 245 36.67 -10.75 21.32
CA ARG A 245 35.91 -11.74 22.09
C ARG A 245 35.15 -12.67 21.16
N CYS A 246 35.21 -13.97 21.42
CA CYS A 246 34.38 -14.93 20.70
C CYS A 246 32.97 -14.98 21.32
N LEU A 247 31.96 -14.65 20.52
CA LEU A 247 30.55 -14.74 20.89
C LEU A 247 30.09 -16.19 20.71
N LYS A 248 29.76 -16.86 21.82
CA LYS A 248 29.61 -18.33 21.86
C LYS A 248 28.39 -18.83 21.09
N ALA A 249 27.28 -18.08 21.09
CA ALA A 249 26.04 -18.52 20.47
C ALA A 249 26.04 -18.26 18.95
N SER A 250 26.36 -17.04 18.53
CA SER A 250 26.39 -16.60 17.13
C SER A 250 27.68 -16.98 16.41
N ARG A 251 28.72 -17.38 17.14
CA ARG A 251 30.09 -17.65 16.63
C ARG A 251 30.76 -16.45 15.98
N LEU A 252 30.27 -15.25 16.25
CA LEU A 252 30.86 -14.00 15.77
C LEU A 252 32.07 -13.60 16.61
N THR A 253 32.96 -12.83 16.01
CA THR A 253 34.06 -12.17 16.74
C THR A 253 33.62 -10.75 17.10
N GLY A 254 33.49 -10.48 18.39
CA GLY A 254 33.27 -9.16 18.96
C GLY A 254 34.58 -8.38 18.99
N ILE A 255 34.68 -7.37 18.12
CA ILE A 255 35.85 -6.49 18.00
C ILE A 255 35.74 -5.42 19.08
N VAL A 256 36.64 -5.45 20.07
CA VAL A 256 36.67 -4.44 21.14
C VAL A 256 37.51 -3.25 20.67
N VAL A 257 36.95 -2.05 20.78
CA VAL A 257 37.54 -0.80 20.34
C VAL A 257 37.60 0.15 21.54
N SER A 258 38.78 0.71 21.79
CA SER A 258 39.09 1.42 23.03
C SER A 258 39.35 2.92 22.85
N ASP A 259 39.54 3.34 21.60
CA ASP A 259 39.82 4.72 21.22
C ASP A 259 39.19 5.05 19.86
N GLU A 260 39.05 6.35 19.58
CA GLU A 260 38.41 6.86 18.36
C GLU A 260 39.17 6.48 17.08
N SER A 261 40.51 6.38 17.14
CA SER A 261 41.33 6.06 15.98
C SER A 261 41.13 4.61 15.53
N ALA A 262 41.02 3.68 16.48
CA ALA A 262 40.67 2.29 16.23
C ALA A 262 39.22 2.16 15.73
N LEU A 263 38.31 3.01 16.21
CA LEU A 263 36.92 3.03 15.72
C LEU A 263 36.84 3.46 14.25
N GLU A 264 37.65 4.42 13.84
CA GLU A 264 37.65 4.97 12.47
C GLU A 264 37.96 3.91 11.39
N HIS A 265 38.72 2.86 11.73
CA HIS A 265 38.94 1.72 10.85
C HIS A 265 37.67 0.89 10.57
N HIS A 266 36.66 0.98 11.43
CA HIS A 266 35.42 0.22 11.34
C HIS A 266 34.21 1.08 10.99
N ILE A 267 34.13 2.31 11.51
CA ILE A 267 33.03 3.25 11.34
C ILE A 267 33.64 4.65 11.21
N SER A 268 33.38 5.34 10.10
CA SER A 268 33.93 6.69 9.89
C SER A 268 33.36 7.69 10.90
N LYS A 269 34.09 8.77 11.18
CA LYS A 269 33.67 9.82 12.13
C LYS A 269 32.28 10.40 11.84
N ALA A 270 31.92 10.52 10.56
CA ALA A 270 30.60 11.02 10.14
C ALA A 270 29.44 10.05 10.45
N GLN A 271 29.73 8.76 10.58
CA GLN A 271 28.77 7.68 10.82
C GLN A 271 28.74 7.21 12.28
N ALA A 272 29.78 7.53 13.05
CA ALA A 272 29.87 7.18 14.46
C ALA A 272 28.96 8.10 15.32
N PRO A 273 28.36 7.57 16.41
CA PRO A 273 27.68 8.36 17.42
C PRO A 273 28.58 9.40 18.10
N ALA A 274 27.99 10.51 18.54
CA ALA A 274 28.69 11.56 19.28
C ALA A 274 29.36 11.08 20.57
N SER A 275 28.83 10.04 21.23
CA SER A 275 29.39 9.45 22.45
C SER A 275 30.75 8.77 22.25
N CYS A 276 31.15 8.50 21.00
CA CYS A 276 32.44 7.90 20.65
C CYS A 276 33.23 8.77 19.65
N GLY A 277 33.10 10.10 19.76
CA GLY A 277 33.87 11.06 18.94
C GLY A 277 33.31 11.33 17.55
N GLY A 278 32.16 10.76 17.20
CA GLY A 278 31.51 10.96 15.92
C GLY A 278 30.63 12.22 15.84
N SER A 279 29.98 12.41 14.69
CA SER A 279 29.04 13.53 14.47
C SER A 279 27.59 13.10 14.32
N CYS A 280 27.29 11.80 14.37
CA CYS A 280 25.93 11.31 14.22
C CYS A 280 25.13 11.54 15.51
N THR A 281 23.95 12.14 15.37
CA THR A 281 22.92 12.23 16.39
C THR A 281 21.73 11.38 16.00
N HIS A 282 21.06 10.79 16.98
CA HIS A 282 19.88 9.96 16.77
C HIS A 282 18.85 10.25 17.86
N ASP A 283 17.67 10.68 17.45
CA ASP A 283 16.52 10.84 18.35
C ASP A 283 15.59 9.63 18.17
N GLN A 284 15.60 8.73 19.15
CA GLN A 284 14.80 7.51 19.10
C GLN A 284 13.30 7.79 19.20
N LEU A 285 12.88 8.82 19.92
CA LEU A 285 11.46 9.14 20.08
C LEU A 285 10.89 9.64 18.76
N GLU A 286 11.55 10.63 18.14
CA GLU A 286 11.13 11.15 16.84
C GLU A 286 11.20 10.09 15.74
N TRP A 287 12.21 9.21 15.78
CA TRP A 287 12.30 8.08 14.85
C TRP A 287 11.10 7.12 14.99
N VAL A 288 10.74 6.75 16.22
CA VAL A 288 9.60 5.86 16.48
C VAL A 288 8.30 6.50 16.02
N GLU A 289 8.06 7.76 16.37
CA GLU A 289 6.85 8.48 15.99
C GLU A 289 6.75 8.69 14.48
N PHE A 290 7.87 8.95 13.80
CA PHE A 290 7.94 8.99 12.34
C PHE A 290 7.49 7.66 11.73
N PHE A 291 8.01 6.52 12.19
CA PHE A 291 7.63 5.21 11.65
C PHE A 291 6.17 4.85 11.98
N LYS A 292 5.69 5.19 13.19
CA LYS A 292 4.28 5.01 13.59
C LYS A 292 3.33 5.80 12.70
N GLN A 293 3.78 6.90 12.11
CA GLN A 293 2.98 7.73 11.21
C GLN A 293 3.14 7.35 9.73
N VAL A 294 4.36 7.09 9.27
CA VAL A 294 4.65 6.87 7.84
C VAL A 294 4.12 5.52 7.35
N GLU A 295 4.20 4.46 8.15
CA GLU A 295 3.75 3.12 7.76
C GLU A 295 2.24 3.05 7.50
N PRO A 296 1.34 3.49 8.41
CA PRO A 296 -0.09 3.50 8.12
C PRO A 296 -0.46 4.51 7.02
N PHE A 297 0.31 5.59 6.86
CA PHE A 297 0.11 6.53 5.77
C PHE A 297 0.42 5.90 4.41
N LEU A 298 1.54 5.18 4.28
CA LEU A 298 1.89 4.43 3.09
C LEU A 298 0.87 3.32 2.78
N ALA A 299 0.39 2.61 3.81
CA ALA A 299 -0.69 1.63 3.64
C ALA A 299 -1.99 2.29 3.12
N SER A 300 -2.29 3.51 3.57
CA SER A 300 -3.43 4.29 3.08
C SER A 300 -3.25 4.75 1.64
N CYS A 301 -2.05 5.20 1.26
CA CYS A 301 -1.68 5.52 -0.12
C CYS A 301 -1.85 4.31 -1.04
N HIS A 302 -1.34 3.15 -0.62
CA HIS A 302 -1.46 1.90 -1.36
C HIS A 302 -2.92 1.47 -1.51
N THR A 303 -3.72 1.53 -0.44
CA THR A 303 -5.13 1.15 -0.47
C THR A 303 -5.96 2.06 -1.39
N ALA A 304 -5.77 3.38 -1.30
CA ALA A 304 -6.42 4.34 -2.18
C ALA A 304 -5.94 4.19 -3.64
N GLY A 305 -4.64 3.99 -3.82
CA GLY A 305 -4.03 3.76 -5.13
C GLY A 305 -4.60 2.53 -5.82
N ARG A 306 -4.69 1.38 -5.11
CA ARG A 306 -5.32 0.16 -5.66
C ARG A 306 -6.78 0.38 -6.02
N ALA A 307 -7.53 1.13 -5.20
CA ALA A 307 -8.93 1.44 -5.50
C ALA A 307 -9.08 2.25 -6.81
N LEU A 308 -8.23 3.26 -7.02
CA LEU A 308 -8.19 4.02 -8.27
C LEU A 308 -7.71 3.18 -9.44
N LEU A 309 -6.70 2.33 -9.25
CA LEU A 309 -6.18 1.43 -10.26
C LEU A 309 -7.27 0.47 -10.78
N THR A 310 -8.06 -0.11 -9.87
CA THR A 310 -9.19 -0.97 -10.22
C THR A 310 -10.22 -0.22 -11.07
N ALA A 311 -10.58 1.00 -10.68
CA ALA A 311 -11.53 1.82 -11.43
C ALA A 311 -11.00 2.22 -12.82
N LEU A 312 -9.73 2.66 -12.90
CA LEU A 312 -9.07 2.95 -14.16
C LEU A 312 -8.99 1.72 -15.07
N SER A 313 -8.75 0.54 -14.50
CA SER A 313 -8.67 -0.71 -15.26
C SER A 313 -10.04 -1.09 -15.84
N GLN A 314 -11.10 -0.90 -15.05
CA GLN A 314 -12.48 -1.08 -15.51
C GLN A 314 -12.82 -0.11 -16.65
N LEU A 315 -12.46 1.17 -16.53
CA LEU A 315 -12.69 2.17 -17.57
C LEU A 315 -11.90 1.89 -18.85
N ARG A 316 -10.66 1.39 -18.73
CA ARG A 316 -9.83 1.01 -19.88
C ARG A 316 -10.40 -0.19 -20.62
N ASN A 317 -10.85 -1.20 -19.88
CA ASN A 317 -11.29 -2.48 -20.44
C ASN A 317 -12.79 -2.49 -20.79
N GLU A 318 -13.51 -1.38 -20.57
CA GLU A 318 -14.91 -1.28 -20.93
C GLU A 318 -15.04 -1.29 -22.46
N GLU A 319 -15.84 -2.23 -22.98
CA GLU A 319 -16.12 -2.32 -24.41
C GLU A 319 -16.78 -1.04 -24.88
N ILE A 320 -16.08 -0.29 -25.75
CA ILE A 320 -16.63 0.91 -26.37
C ILE A 320 -17.70 0.45 -27.36
N PRO A 321 -18.98 0.83 -27.18
CA PRO A 321 -20.01 0.48 -28.12
C PRO A 321 -19.69 1.04 -29.50
N VAL A 322 -20.13 0.35 -30.56
CA VAL A 322 -19.99 0.81 -31.95
C VAL A 322 -20.52 2.24 -32.14
N GLN A 323 -21.53 2.63 -31.35
CA GLN A 323 -22.00 4.00 -31.23
C GLN A 323 -21.99 4.44 -29.78
N VAL A 324 -21.15 5.43 -29.50
CA VAL A 324 -21.10 6.07 -28.19
C VAL A 324 -22.39 6.87 -28.01
N ASN A 325 -23.08 6.66 -26.89
CA ASN A 325 -24.31 7.38 -26.56
C ASN A 325 -24.23 8.05 -25.18
N ARG A 326 -25.17 8.96 -24.92
CA ARG A 326 -25.26 9.71 -23.65
C ARG A 326 -25.34 8.79 -22.42
N ARG A 327 -25.93 7.60 -22.56
CA ARG A 327 -26.05 6.62 -21.45
C ARG A 327 -24.68 6.04 -21.09
N PHE A 328 -23.88 5.68 -22.08
CA PHE A 328 -22.51 5.20 -21.92
C PHE A 328 -21.62 6.26 -21.26
N LEU A 329 -21.68 7.51 -21.73
CA LEU A 329 -20.91 8.61 -21.13
C LEU A 329 -21.28 8.85 -19.67
N ASN A 330 -22.57 8.90 -19.36
CA ASN A 330 -23.04 9.04 -17.98
C ASN A 330 -22.65 7.83 -17.11
N HIS A 331 -22.59 6.64 -17.69
CA HIS A 331 -22.13 5.44 -17.00
C HIS A 331 -20.65 5.58 -16.62
N GLN A 332 -19.78 5.95 -17.55
CA GLN A 332 -18.36 6.19 -17.28
C GLN A 332 -18.15 7.32 -16.25
N CYS A 333 -18.85 8.45 -16.38
CA CYS A 333 -18.78 9.53 -15.37
C CYS A 333 -19.25 9.06 -13.98
N ARG A 334 -20.25 8.17 -13.91
CA ARG A 334 -20.68 7.57 -12.63
C ARG A 334 -19.64 6.61 -12.08
N GLN A 335 -18.98 5.81 -12.92
CA GLN A 335 -17.89 4.93 -12.47
C GLN A 335 -16.74 5.75 -11.89
N ILE A 336 -16.30 6.80 -12.58
CA ILE A 336 -15.27 7.73 -12.08
C ILE A 336 -15.71 8.36 -10.75
N SER A 337 -16.94 8.86 -10.69
CA SER A 337 -17.47 9.47 -9.46
C SER A 337 -17.49 8.48 -8.28
N LYS A 338 -17.87 7.22 -8.53
CA LYS A 338 -17.85 6.17 -7.51
C LYS A 338 -16.44 5.88 -7.01
N ALA A 339 -15.46 5.80 -7.90
CA ALA A 339 -14.06 5.59 -7.55
C ALA A 339 -13.51 6.71 -6.63
N LEU A 340 -13.85 7.96 -6.94
CA LEU A 340 -13.47 9.13 -6.14
C LEU A 340 -14.21 9.23 -4.79
N GLN A 341 -15.37 8.56 -4.69
CA GLN A 341 -16.16 8.50 -3.46
C GLN A 341 -15.73 7.36 -2.51
N ILE A 342 -14.78 6.52 -2.93
CA ILE A 342 -14.26 5.47 -2.05
C ILE A 342 -13.64 6.12 -0.82
N ASP A 343 -14.06 5.64 0.36
CA ASP A 343 -13.65 6.13 1.67
C ASP A 343 -12.14 6.31 1.83
N SER A 344 -11.34 5.32 1.38
CA SER A 344 -9.88 5.37 1.47
C SER A 344 -9.30 6.50 0.63
N VAL A 345 -9.83 6.73 -0.58
CA VAL A 345 -9.44 7.83 -1.47
C VAL A 345 -9.83 9.17 -0.86
N GLN A 346 -11.06 9.31 -0.35
CA GLN A 346 -11.53 10.56 0.25
C GLN A 346 -10.75 10.92 1.52
N ARG A 347 -10.56 9.97 2.43
CA ARG A 347 -9.79 10.19 3.67
C ARG A 347 -8.35 10.58 3.37
N LEU A 348 -7.71 9.87 2.43
CA LEU A 348 -6.34 10.19 2.03
C LEU A 348 -6.24 11.59 1.44
N ARG A 349 -7.16 11.98 0.54
CA ARG A 349 -7.15 13.32 -0.07
C ARG A 349 -7.43 14.44 0.93
N ARG A 350 -8.28 14.20 1.94
CA ARG A 350 -8.58 15.20 2.99
C ARG A 350 -7.41 15.39 3.96
N ASN A 351 -6.78 14.31 4.39
CA ASN A 351 -5.83 14.34 5.52
C ASN A 351 -4.36 14.19 5.08
N GLY A 352 -4.11 13.85 3.82
CA GLY A 352 -2.78 13.43 3.37
C GLY A 352 -1.77 14.56 3.31
N SER A 353 -2.17 15.78 2.94
CA SER A 353 -1.29 16.95 2.98
C SER A 353 -0.85 17.29 4.39
N THR A 354 -1.78 17.29 5.36
CA THR A 354 -1.46 17.50 6.78
C THR A 354 -0.53 16.41 7.32
N THR A 355 -0.75 15.16 6.91
CA THR A 355 0.10 14.03 7.31
C THR A 355 1.51 14.18 6.73
N LEU A 356 1.65 14.57 5.46
CA LEU A 356 2.94 14.83 4.83
C LEU A 356 3.69 15.98 5.51
N GLN A 357 3.01 17.09 5.80
CA GLN A 357 3.62 18.21 6.52
C GLN A 357 4.16 17.77 7.88
N SER A 358 3.38 17.00 8.64
CA SER A 358 3.82 16.46 9.94
C SER A 358 5.02 15.51 9.80
N LEU A 359 5.05 14.66 8.76
CA LEU A 359 6.21 13.80 8.46
C LEU A 359 7.46 14.61 8.08
N GLU A 360 7.29 15.70 7.31
CA GLU A 360 8.37 16.60 6.90
C GLU A 360 8.96 17.34 8.11
N GLU A 361 8.12 17.84 9.02
CA GLU A 361 8.54 18.47 10.28
C GLU A 361 9.36 17.50 11.14
N ARG A 362 8.90 16.25 11.30
CA ARG A 362 9.64 15.21 12.05
C ARG A 362 10.98 14.86 11.41
N THR A 363 11.03 14.81 10.07
CA THR A 363 12.25 14.45 9.33
C THR A 363 13.40 15.41 9.59
N GLN A 364 13.12 16.66 10.01
CA GLN A 364 14.17 17.64 10.33
C GLN A 364 15.07 17.18 11.49
N TRP A 365 14.49 16.53 12.50
CA TRP A 365 15.20 16.05 13.70
C TRP A 365 16.03 14.79 13.47
N ILE A 366 15.66 14.00 12.47
CA ILE A 366 16.27 12.70 12.12
C ILE A 366 16.78 12.68 10.67
N SER A 367 17.16 13.87 10.17
CA SER A 367 17.53 14.10 8.77
C SER A 367 18.77 13.34 8.31
N ALA A 368 19.65 12.94 9.25
CA ALA A 368 20.84 12.14 8.96
C ALA A 368 20.50 10.70 8.50
N SER A 369 19.36 10.15 8.94
CA SER A 369 18.97 8.78 8.61
C SER A 369 18.57 8.64 7.15
N ARG A 370 19.28 7.76 6.41
CA ARG A 370 18.98 7.46 5.01
C ARG A 370 17.61 6.84 4.83
N ASP A 371 17.22 5.95 5.73
CA ASP A 371 15.96 5.21 5.69
C ASP A 371 14.76 6.12 5.87
N VAL A 372 14.85 7.07 6.81
CA VAL A 372 13.83 8.09 7.04
C VAL A 372 13.66 8.95 5.80
N ARG A 373 14.75 9.49 5.23
CA ARG A 373 14.68 10.30 4.00
C ARG A 373 14.06 9.53 2.84
N ARG A 374 14.42 8.25 2.67
CA ARG A 374 13.85 7.37 1.64
C ARG A 374 12.35 7.18 1.85
N LYS A 375 11.92 6.77 3.05
CA LYS A 375 10.51 6.52 3.38
C LYS A 375 9.68 7.81 3.26
N ALA A 376 10.20 8.96 3.69
CA ALA A 376 9.55 10.26 3.53
C ALA A 376 9.37 10.63 2.05
N LYS A 377 10.43 10.50 1.23
CA LYS A 377 10.35 10.75 -0.22
C LYS A 377 9.35 9.81 -0.90
N PHE A 378 9.34 8.54 -0.51
CA PHE A 378 8.42 7.55 -1.04
C PHE A 378 6.97 7.86 -0.64
N ALA A 379 6.72 8.29 0.60
CA ALA A 379 5.42 8.74 1.07
C ALA A 379 4.91 9.96 0.29
N HIS A 380 5.78 10.95 0.08
CA HIS A 380 5.47 12.13 -0.74
C HIS A 380 5.11 11.74 -2.18
N THR A 381 5.92 10.89 -2.82
CA THR A 381 5.69 10.44 -4.21
C THR A 381 4.40 9.62 -4.33
N SER A 382 4.14 8.72 -3.38
CA SER A 382 2.93 7.89 -3.36
C SER A 382 1.66 8.73 -3.23
N PHE A 383 1.63 9.65 -2.27
CA PHE A 383 0.48 10.54 -2.07
C PHE A 383 0.25 11.47 -3.26
N THR A 384 1.29 12.15 -3.72
CA THR A 384 1.17 13.10 -4.84
C THR A 384 0.70 12.42 -6.12
N THR A 385 1.12 11.17 -6.37
CA THR A 385 0.65 10.39 -7.51
C THR A 385 -0.83 10.04 -7.37
N VAL A 386 -1.26 9.52 -6.22
CA VAL A 386 -2.68 9.17 -5.97
C VAL A 386 -3.57 10.40 -6.05
N ASP A 387 -3.17 11.53 -5.46
CA ASP A 387 -3.93 12.78 -5.51
C ASP A 387 -3.97 13.37 -6.93
N ARG A 388 -2.86 13.32 -7.69
CA ARG A 388 -2.83 13.74 -9.10
C ARG A 388 -3.78 12.92 -9.95
N VAL A 389 -3.76 11.60 -9.82
CA VAL A 389 -4.65 10.69 -10.55
C VAL A 389 -6.11 10.98 -10.21
N ALA A 390 -6.43 11.17 -8.93
CA ALA A 390 -7.79 11.52 -8.50
C ALA A 390 -8.26 12.86 -9.09
N LYS A 391 -7.44 13.91 -9.00
CA LYS A 391 -7.73 15.23 -9.60
C LYS A 391 -7.92 15.15 -11.11
N ARG A 392 -7.11 14.35 -11.79
CA ARG A 392 -7.22 14.20 -13.24
C ARG A 392 -8.48 13.44 -13.64
N LEU A 393 -8.85 12.41 -12.91
CA LEU A 393 -10.14 11.73 -13.09
C LEU A 393 -11.34 12.67 -12.86
N GLU A 394 -11.28 13.54 -11.86
CA GLU A 394 -12.29 14.58 -11.64
C GLU A 394 -12.41 15.52 -12.84
N GLN A 395 -11.27 15.99 -13.35
CA GLN A 395 -11.22 16.86 -14.52
C GLN A 395 -11.82 16.18 -15.76
N LEU A 396 -11.43 14.94 -16.06
CA LEU A 396 -11.98 14.19 -17.20
C LEU A 396 -13.49 13.98 -17.09
N ALA A 397 -13.98 13.67 -15.89
CA ALA A 397 -15.42 13.53 -15.65
C ALA A 397 -16.17 14.86 -15.80
N ALA A 398 -15.57 15.98 -15.38
CA ALA A 398 -16.15 17.31 -15.49
C ALA A 398 -16.20 17.80 -16.95
N GLU A 399 -15.07 17.76 -17.66
CA GLU A 399 -14.94 18.15 -19.08
C GLU A 399 -15.94 17.37 -19.93
N ARG A 400 -16.07 16.06 -19.69
CA ARG A 400 -17.00 15.21 -20.43
C ARG A 400 -18.45 15.55 -20.13
N LYS A 401 -18.79 15.81 -18.86
CA LYS A 401 -20.14 16.23 -18.47
C LYS A 401 -20.50 17.59 -19.07
N GLU A 402 -19.54 18.50 -19.18
CA GLU A 402 -19.72 19.81 -19.81
C GLU A 402 -19.95 19.69 -21.31
N ARG A 403 -19.11 18.97 -22.04
CA ARG A 403 -19.30 18.72 -23.48
C ARG A 403 -20.66 18.07 -23.79
N VAL A 404 -21.09 17.11 -22.97
CA VAL A 404 -22.43 16.50 -23.12
C VAL A 404 -23.56 17.53 -22.92
N LYS A 405 -23.39 18.51 -22.03
CA LYS A 405 -24.37 19.59 -21.84
C LYS A 405 -24.35 20.58 -23.00
N GLU A 406 -23.18 20.92 -23.51
CA GLU A 406 -23.02 21.84 -24.65
C GLU A 406 -23.66 21.27 -25.91
N LEU A 407 -23.40 20.01 -26.24
CA LEU A 407 -24.05 19.33 -27.36
C LEU A 407 -25.57 19.26 -27.21
N ALA A 408 -26.07 19.07 -25.98
CA ALA A 408 -27.51 19.12 -25.73
C ALA A 408 -28.10 20.52 -25.96
N ARG A 409 -27.35 21.60 -25.66
CA ARG A 409 -27.77 22.99 -25.91
C ARG A 409 -27.71 23.39 -27.37
N LEU A 410 -26.66 23.01 -28.09
CA LEU A 410 -26.53 23.30 -29.52
C LEU A 410 -27.71 22.70 -30.28
N ARG A 411 -28.09 21.47 -29.96
CA ARG A 411 -29.24 20.82 -30.59
C ARG A 411 -30.58 21.47 -30.27
N THR A 412 -30.81 21.91 -29.03
CA THR A 412 -32.04 22.67 -28.74
C THR A 412 -32.10 23.94 -29.57
N LEU A 413 -30.97 24.60 -29.82
CA LEU A 413 -30.91 25.78 -30.68
C LEU A 413 -31.11 25.42 -32.16
N GLU A 414 -30.59 24.27 -32.63
CA GLU A 414 -30.83 23.77 -33.98
C GLU A 414 -32.31 23.41 -34.20
N ASP A 415 -32.95 22.75 -33.22
CA ASP A 415 -34.37 22.43 -33.25
C ASP A 415 -35.22 23.71 -33.27
N GLU A 416 -34.91 24.69 -32.42
CA GLU A 416 -35.56 26.01 -32.39
C GLU A 416 -35.34 26.82 -33.69
N ALA A 417 -34.21 26.63 -34.37
CA ALA A 417 -33.91 27.30 -35.64
C ALA A 417 -34.54 26.60 -36.86
N ALA A 418 -34.96 25.34 -36.70
CA ALA A 418 -35.61 24.54 -37.74
C ALA A 418 -37.15 24.65 -37.70
N GLU A 419 -37.72 25.11 -36.57
CA GLU A 419 -39.11 25.58 -36.45
C GLU A 419 -39.30 26.98 -37.04
#